data_AF-A0A015TZ93-F1
#
_entry.id   AF-A0A015TZ93-F1
#
_cell.length_a   1.000
_cell.length_b   1.000
_cell.length_c   1.000
_cell.angle_alpha   90.00
_cell.angle_beta   90.00
_cell.angle_gamma   90.00
#
_symmetry.space_group_name_H-M   'P 1'
#
loop_
_entity.id
_entity.type
_entity.pdbx_description
1 polymer ?
#
loop_
_entity_poly.entity_id
_entity_poly.type
_entity_poly.pdbx_seq_one_letter_code
_entity_poly.pdbx_strand_id
1 'polypeptide(L)'
;MADETPIIRNLLYLCTPKKNVMAERIEYKEGKVAYRFLDLFAGAGGISEGFLQAEEDNKYFDFVLASDINDNCELTHLVRYNFQLGLNTVFHRQDIMEEDFLKNLLEKLNGEQIDVVTGGPSCQSFSLSGRRKQYDKRDDLFEHYLKVIRVLKPKYFVMENVKGLLTKDGGKIKERIIKEIRSLVDEEEVYQLTEFIAKLKKSKATEKVFILDCYQQKIDLEVSVEDKNIFNEKYIQTIENHFKLITKKVDYKVSKSDVNINTIRHG
;
A
#
# COMPACT_ATOMS: atom_id res chain seq x y z
N MET A 1 -27.43 -31.52 -32.35
CA MET A 1 -26.22 -31.14 -33.13
C MET A 1 -26.55 -29.82 -33.79
N ALA A 2 -26.36 -28.74 -33.04
CA ALA A 2 -26.67 -27.39 -33.49
C ALA A 2 -25.35 -26.70 -33.87
N ASP A 3 -25.42 -26.06 -35.03
CA ASP A 3 -24.39 -25.43 -35.82
C ASP A 3 -23.69 -24.31 -35.04
N GLU A 4 -22.39 -24.47 -34.77
CA GLU A 4 -21.55 -23.46 -34.13
C GLU A 4 -21.21 -22.36 -35.15
N THR A 5 -21.74 -21.17 -34.90
CA THR A 5 -21.61 -19.97 -35.72
C THR A 5 -20.15 -19.64 -36.07
N PRO A 6 -19.80 -19.32 -37.34
CA PRO A 6 -18.42 -19.06 -37.81
C PRO A 6 -17.64 -17.98 -37.05
N ILE A 7 -18.33 -17.15 -36.26
CA ILE A 7 -17.75 -16.04 -35.50
C ILE A 7 -16.90 -16.55 -34.32
N ILE A 8 -17.29 -17.66 -33.68
CA ILE A 8 -16.57 -18.22 -32.53
C ILE A 8 -15.22 -18.83 -32.96
N ARG A 9 -15.17 -19.46 -34.14
CA ARG A 9 -13.92 -19.99 -34.71
C ARG A 9 -12.88 -18.93 -35.06
N ASN A 10 -13.33 -17.75 -35.52
CA ASN A 10 -12.42 -16.64 -35.84
C ASN A 10 -11.87 -15.91 -34.61
N LEU A 11 -12.60 -15.89 -33.48
CA LEU A 11 -12.08 -15.37 -32.22
C LEU A 11 -11.02 -16.29 -31.60
N LEU A 12 -11.18 -17.61 -31.70
CA LEU A 12 -10.16 -18.56 -31.26
C LEU A 12 -8.85 -18.46 -32.07
N TYR A 13 -8.94 -18.19 -33.37
CA TYR A 13 -7.77 -18.09 -34.25
C TYR A 13 -6.96 -16.80 -34.08
N LEU A 14 -7.59 -15.70 -33.63
CA LEU A 14 -6.89 -14.44 -33.33
C LEU A 14 -6.24 -14.43 -31.94
N CYS A 15 -6.52 -15.42 -31.10
CA CYS A 15 -5.95 -15.60 -29.76
C CYS A 15 -4.87 -16.71 -29.69
N THR A 16 -4.15 -16.97 -30.78
CA THR A 16 -2.89 -17.73 -30.64
C THR A 16 -1.92 -16.92 -29.77
N PRO A 17 -1.45 -17.46 -28.64
CA PRO A 17 -0.63 -16.71 -27.70
C PRO A 17 0.70 -16.33 -28.36
N LYS A 18 0.91 -15.04 -28.60
CA LYS A 18 2.28 -14.53 -28.70
C LYS A 18 2.87 -14.61 -27.29
N LYS A 19 3.69 -15.63 -27.06
CA LYS A 19 4.47 -15.90 -25.83
C LYS A 19 5.45 -14.75 -25.48
N ASN A 20 4.94 -13.57 -25.17
CA ASN A 20 5.73 -12.37 -24.90
C ASN A 20 5.29 -11.67 -23.59
N VAL A 21 5.08 -12.42 -22.52
CA VAL A 21 5.19 -11.87 -21.16
C VAL A 21 6.34 -12.58 -20.46
N MET A 22 7.38 -11.83 -20.12
CA MET A 22 8.66 -12.36 -19.64
C MET A 22 8.51 -13.18 -18.34
N ALA A 23 7.50 -12.88 -17.52
CA ALA A 23 7.23 -13.48 -16.21
C ALA A 23 6.83 -14.97 -16.22
N GLU A 24 6.60 -15.57 -17.40
CA GLU A 24 6.07 -16.94 -17.53
C GLU A 24 7.12 -18.03 -17.74
N ARG A 25 8.36 -17.67 -18.08
CA ARG A 25 9.40 -18.68 -18.30
C ARG A 25 9.92 -19.14 -16.95
N ILE A 26 9.89 -20.45 -16.68
CA ILE A 26 10.53 -21.05 -15.49
C ILE A 26 12.00 -20.59 -15.40
N GLU A 27 12.68 -20.52 -16.55
CA GLU A 27 14.04 -19.98 -16.73
C GLU A 27 14.17 -18.49 -16.33
N TYR A 28 13.10 -17.69 -16.43
CA TYR A 28 13.08 -16.29 -16.00
C TYR A 28 12.86 -16.13 -14.49
N LYS A 29 12.18 -17.09 -13.84
CA LYS A 29 11.97 -17.09 -12.38
C LYS A 29 13.20 -17.65 -11.63
N GLU A 30 14.07 -18.35 -12.32
CA GLU A 30 15.26 -18.96 -11.73
C GLU A 30 16.23 -17.88 -11.21
N GLY A 31 16.55 -17.95 -9.91
CA GLY A 31 17.39 -16.96 -9.22
C GLY A 31 16.68 -15.66 -8.81
N LYS A 32 15.36 -15.54 -9.06
CA LYS A 32 14.57 -14.37 -8.65
C LYS A 32 13.78 -14.59 -7.37
N VAL A 33 13.54 -13.50 -6.63
CA VAL A 33 12.74 -13.51 -5.41
C VAL A 33 11.32 -13.06 -5.74
N ALA A 34 10.35 -13.90 -5.39
CA ALA A 34 8.93 -13.63 -5.57
C ALA A 34 8.37 -12.81 -4.41
N TYR A 35 7.63 -11.75 -4.71
CA TYR A 35 6.75 -11.05 -3.77
C TYR A 35 5.31 -11.37 -4.11
N ARG A 36 4.64 -12.11 -3.22
CA ARG A 36 3.27 -12.57 -3.46
C ARG A 36 2.29 -11.45 -3.27
N PHE A 37 1.40 -11.24 -4.24
CA PHE A 37 0.38 -10.21 -4.13
C PHE A 37 -1.03 -10.72 -4.41
N LEU A 38 -1.98 -10.00 -3.81
CA LEU A 38 -3.42 -10.22 -3.90
C LEU A 38 -4.10 -8.91 -4.31
N ASP A 39 -4.97 -8.96 -5.32
CA ASP A 39 -5.70 -7.78 -5.82
C ASP A 39 -7.20 -7.84 -5.45
N LEU A 40 -7.63 -6.97 -4.54
CA LEU A 40 -9.03 -6.79 -4.14
C LEU A 40 -9.70 -5.73 -5.01
N PHE A 41 -10.96 -5.92 -5.36
CA PHE A 41 -11.65 -5.04 -6.33
C PHE A 41 -10.89 -5.00 -7.66
N ALA A 42 -10.43 -6.17 -8.11
CA ALA A 42 -9.48 -6.30 -9.22
C ALA A 42 -10.02 -5.71 -10.53
N GLY A 43 -11.34 -5.63 -10.71
CA GLY A 43 -11.95 -5.13 -11.93
C GLY A 43 -11.47 -5.94 -13.14
N ALA A 44 -11.10 -5.25 -14.22
CA ALA A 44 -10.50 -5.88 -15.40
C ALA A 44 -9.01 -6.21 -15.24
N GLY A 45 -8.40 -5.95 -14.07
CA GLY A 45 -7.00 -6.30 -13.78
C GLY A 45 -5.96 -5.22 -14.10
N GLY A 46 -6.34 -3.94 -14.17
CA GLY A 46 -5.39 -2.86 -14.49
C GLY A 46 -4.23 -2.74 -13.49
N ILE A 47 -4.50 -2.84 -12.19
CA ILE A 47 -3.47 -2.84 -11.14
C ILE A 47 -2.63 -4.12 -11.23
N SER A 48 -3.30 -5.28 -11.32
CA SER A 48 -2.67 -6.58 -11.49
C SER A 48 -1.64 -6.61 -12.64
N GLU A 49 -1.97 -6.09 -13.82
CA GLU A 49 -1.03 -5.99 -14.96
C GLU A 49 0.19 -5.12 -14.63
N GLY A 50 0.01 -4.00 -13.92
CA GLY A 50 1.11 -3.14 -13.49
C GLY A 50 2.09 -3.87 -12.58
N PHE A 51 1.58 -4.66 -11.63
CA PHE A 51 2.41 -5.48 -10.74
C PHE A 51 3.13 -6.60 -11.51
N LEU A 52 2.44 -7.29 -12.42
CA LEU A 52 3.05 -8.34 -13.25
C LEU A 52 4.17 -7.82 -14.18
N GLN A 53 4.10 -6.55 -14.58
CA GLN A 53 5.11 -5.90 -15.42
C GLN A 53 6.27 -5.29 -14.61
N ALA A 54 6.13 -5.17 -13.29
CA ALA A 54 7.14 -4.59 -12.43
C ALA A 54 8.22 -5.61 -12.06
N GLU A 55 9.48 -5.23 -12.26
CA GLU A 55 10.67 -5.99 -11.88
C GLU A 55 11.76 -5.03 -11.41
N GLU A 56 12.45 -5.37 -10.33
CA GLU A 56 13.61 -4.62 -9.82
C GLU A 56 14.58 -5.59 -9.14
N ASP A 57 15.89 -5.49 -9.40
CA ASP A 57 16.94 -6.26 -8.69
C ASP A 57 16.64 -7.78 -8.55
N ASN A 58 16.26 -8.47 -9.63
CA ASN A 58 15.85 -9.88 -9.62
C ASN A 58 14.66 -10.18 -8.69
N LYS A 59 13.80 -9.20 -8.43
CA LYS A 59 12.53 -9.38 -7.70
C LYS A 59 11.38 -9.16 -8.66
N TYR A 60 10.36 -9.98 -8.52
CA TYR A 60 9.13 -9.88 -9.30
C TYR A 60 7.91 -10.09 -8.42
N PHE A 61 6.74 -9.72 -8.92
CA PHE A 61 5.48 -9.93 -8.24
C PHE A 61 4.79 -11.20 -8.73
N ASP A 62 4.50 -12.10 -7.78
CA ASP A 62 3.80 -13.35 -8.04
C ASP A 62 2.31 -13.18 -7.72
N PHE A 63 1.47 -13.30 -8.74
CA PHE A 63 0.05 -13.01 -8.63
C PHE A 63 -0.71 -14.21 -8.09
N VAL A 64 -1.10 -14.15 -6.81
CA VAL A 64 -1.69 -15.29 -6.10
C VAL A 64 -3.21 -15.34 -6.29
N LEU A 65 -3.89 -14.22 -6.01
CA LEU A 65 -5.34 -14.19 -5.99
C LEU A 65 -5.89 -12.82 -6.39
N ALA A 66 -6.96 -12.84 -7.18
CA ALA A 66 -7.78 -11.67 -7.47
C ALA A 66 -9.19 -11.86 -6.86
N SER A 67 -9.82 -10.78 -6.43
CA SER A 67 -11.20 -10.81 -5.94
C SER A 67 -12.01 -9.62 -6.47
N ASP A 68 -13.21 -9.90 -6.96
CA ASP A 68 -14.21 -8.90 -7.36
C ASP A 68 -15.60 -9.54 -7.26
N ILE A 69 -16.65 -8.73 -7.07
CA ILE A 69 -18.03 -9.23 -7.05
C ILE A 69 -18.56 -9.50 -8.47
N ASN A 70 -18.00 -8.84 -9.49
CA ASN A 70 -18.50 -8.86 -10.86
C ASN A 70 -18.06 -10.12 -11.63
N ASP A 71 -19.03 -10.80 -12.25
CA ASP A 71 -18.80 -11.99 -13.07
C ASP A 71 -18.00 -11.72 -14.35
N ASN A 72 -18.13 -10.53 -14.93
CA ASN A 72 -17.35 -10.12 -16.10
C ASN A 72 -15.86 -9.95 -15.76
N CYS A 73 -15.54 -9.58 -14.52
CA CYS A 73 -14.18 -9.50 -14.02
C CYS A 73 -13.57 -10.90 -13.91
N GLU A 74 -14.33 -11.89 -13.42
CA GLU A 74 -13.92 -13.29 -13.40
C GLU A 74 -13.63 -13.81 -14.81
N LEU A 75 -14.51 -13.56 -15.78
CA LEU A 75 -14.29 -13.97 -17.17
C LEU A 75 -13.03 -13.32 -17.76
N THR A 76 -12.83 -12.02 -17.52
CA THR A 76 -11.64 -11.29 -17.96
C THR A 76 -10.38 -11.90 -17.35
N HIS A 77 -10.40 -12.19 -16.06
CA HIS A 77 -9.29 -12.82 -15.33
C HIS A 77 -8.95 -14.20 -15.89
N LEU A 78 -9.95 -15.07 -16.05
CA LEU A 78 -9.76 -16.43 -16.55
C LEU A 78 -9.14 -16.44 -17.95
N VAL A 79 -9.63 -15.58 -18.84
CA VAL A 79 -9.09 -15.48 -20.21
C VAL A 79 -7.67 -14.90 -20.18
N ARG A 80 -7.47 -13.80 -19.45
CA ARG A 80 -6.18 -13.09 -19.46
C ARG A 80 -5.10 -13.85 -18.71
N TYR A 81 -5.31 -14.11 -17.43
CA TYR A 81 -4.27 -14.65 -16.55
C TYR A 81 -4.14 -16.16 -16.66
N ASN A 82 -5.25 -16.91 -16.67
CA ASN A 82 -5.16 -18.37 -16.68
C ASN A 82 -4.97 -18.95 -18.09
N PHE A 83 -5.70 -18.45 -19.10
CA PHE A 83 -5.62 -18.99 -20.46
C PHE A 83 -4.48 -18.38 -21.29
N GLN A 84 -4.43 -17.05 -21.43
CA GLN A 84 -3.42 -16.41 -22.28
C GLN A 84 -2.03 -16.42 -21.64
N LEU A 85 -1.94 -16.16 -20.33
CA LEU A 85 -0.68 -16.08 -19.59
C LEU A 85 -0.31 -17.37 -18.85
N GLY A 86 -1.21 -18.36 -18.78
CA GLY A 86 -0.91 -19.63 -18.12
C GLY A 86 -0.61 -19.55 -16.62
N LEU A 87 -1.04 -18.48 -15.95
CA LEU A 87 -0.85 -18.29 -14.50
C LEU A 87 -1.83 -19.16 -13.72
N ASN A 88 -1.41 -19.62 -12.54
CA ASN A 88 -2.26 -20.36 -11.61
C ASN A 88 -2.98 -19.44 -10.60
N THR A 89 -3.14 -18.16 -10.94
CA THR A 89 -3.80 -17.17 -10.09
C THR A 89 -5.27 -17.51 -9.88
N VAL A 90 -5.70 -17.55 -8.62
CA VAL A 90 -7.09 -17.86 -8.25
C VAL A 90 -7.97 -16.62 -8.40
N PHE A 91 -9.20 -16.79 -8.88
CA PHE A 91 -10.23 -15.76 -8.78
C PHE A 91 -11.21 -16.08 -7.64
N HIS A 92 -11.52 -15.08 -6.83
CA HIS A 92 -12.50 -15.15 -5.74
C HIS A 92 -13.66 -14.19 -6.01
N ARG A 93 -14.70 -14.72 -6.66
CA ARG A 93 -15.93 -13.97 -6.90
C ARG A 93 -16.86 -14.00 -5.69
N GLN A 94 -16.83 -12.96 -4.88
CA GLN A 94 -17.70 -12.79 -3.71
C GLN A 94 -17.79 -11.31 -3.33
N ASP A 95 -18.90 -10.88 -2.71
CA ASP A 95 -18.96 -9.55 -2.10
C ASP A 95 -18.09 -9.52 -0.83
N ILE A 96 -17.14 -8.59 -0.77
CA ILE A 96 -16.26 -8.39 0.40
C ILE A 96 -17.03 -8.09 1.70
N MET A 97 -18.28 -7.68 1.58
CA MET A 97 -19.17 -7.35 2.69
C MET A 97 -19.88 -8.56 3.29
N GLU A 98 -19.85 -9.72 2.62
CA GLU A 98 -20.41 -10.97 3.15
C GLU A 98 -19.63 -11.44 4.39
N GLU A 99 -20.36 -11.97 5.38
CA GLU A 99 -19.79 -12.35 6.68
C GLU A 99 -18.72 -13.45 6.57
N ASP A 100 -18.87 -14.34 5.59
CA ASP A 100 -17.98 -15.46 5.33
C ASP A 100 -16.88 -15.13 4.30
N PHE A 101 -16.83 -13.91 3.75
CA PHE A 101 -15.83 -13.51 2.75
C PHE A 101 -14.41 -13.79 3.23
N LEU A 102 -14.04 -13.34 4.43
CA LEU A 102 -12.68 -13.53 4.97
C LEU A 102 -12.33 -15.01 5.13
N LYS A 103 -13.29 -15.83 5.58
CA LYS A 103 -13.09 -17.26 5.72
C LYS A 103 -12.83 -17.89 4.35
N ASN A 104 -13.69 -17.61 3.38
CA ASN A 104 -13.60 -18.15 2.03
C ASN A 104 -12.32 -17.68 1.30
N LEU A 105 -11.91 -16.44 1.52
CA LEU A 105 -10.65 -15.89 1.02
C LEU A 105 -9.45 -16.65 1.58
N LEU A 106 -9.41 -16.88 2.90
CA LEU A 106 -8.32 -17.62 3.54
C LEU A 106 -8.25 -19.08 3.10
N GLU A 107 -9.41 -19.73 2.92
CA GLU A 107 -9.49 -21.09 2.37
C GLU A 107 -8.91 -21.15 0.95
N LYS A 108 -9.20 -20.16 0.10
CA LYS A 108 -8.64 -20.05 -1.25
C LYS A 108 -7.14 -19.76 -1.26
N LEU A 109 -6.63 -19.01 -0.28
CA LEU A 109 -5.20 -18.75 -0.14
C LEU A 109 -4.43 -19.98 0.32
N ASN A 110 -5.08 -20.98 0.94
CA ASN A 110 -4.47 -22.24 1.33
C ASN A 110 -3.16 -22.08 2.13
N GLY A 111 -3.12 -21.07 3.02
CA GLY A 111 -1.96 -20.78 3.85
C GLY A 111 -0.81 -20.04 3.16
N GLU A 112 -0.98 -19.60 1.91
CA GLU A 112 -0.01 -18.75 1.25
C GLU A 112 0.14 -17.39 1.96
N GLN A 113 1.39 -16.99 2.22
CA GLN A 113 1.69 -15.68 2.78
C GLN A 113 1.64 -14.61 1.69
N ILE A 114 0.85 -13.56 1.92
CA ILE A 114 0.73 -12.41 1.02
C ILE A 114 1.67 -11.29 1.46
N ASP A 115 2.56 -10.85 0.58
CA ASP A 115 3.48 -9.74 0.82
C ASP A 115 2.83 -8.38 0.51
N VAL A 116 1.96 -8.33 -0.51
CA VAL A 116 1.30 -7.11 -0.97
C VAL A 116 -0.20 -7.32 -1.16
N VAL A 117 -1.02 -6.43 -0.59
CA VAL A 117 -2.46 -6.36 -0.90
C VAL A 117 -2.72 -5.09 -1.71
N THR A 118 -3.34 -5.22 -2.87
CA THR A 118 -3.76 -4.09 -3.70
C THR A 118 -5.27 -3.98 -3.74
N GLY A 119 -5.79 -2.80 -4.07
CA GLY A 119 -7.19 -2.67 -4.45
C GLY A 119 -7.71 -1.25 -4.55
N GLY A 120 -8.83 -1.11 -5.25
CA GLY A 120 -9.55 0.16 -5.43
C GLY A 120 -10.93 0.15 -4.76
N PRO A 121 -11.03 0.16 -3.42
CA PRO A 121 -12.33 0.16 -2.74
C PRO A 121 -13.14 1.39 -3.18
N SER A 122 -14.35 1.15 -3.68
CA SER A 122 -15.17 2.25 -4.23
C SER A 122 -15.57 3.25 -3.14
N CYS A 123 -15.46 4.54 -3.44
CA CYS A 123 -15.72 5.66 -2.52
C CYS A 123 -17.22 6.06 -2.47
N GLN A 124 -18.13 5.23 -3.00
CA GLN A 124 -19.55 5.57 -3.13
C GLN A 124 -20.26 5.77 -1.78
N SER A 125 -19.71 5.21 -0.70
CA SER A 125 -20.24 5.27 0.68
C SER A 125 -20.16 6.66 1.35
N PHE A 126 -19.29 7.58 0.92
CA PHE A 126 -19.10 8.83 1.66
C PHE A 126 -20.03 10.01 1.26
N SER A 127 -21.11 9.77 0.51
CA SER A 127 -22.04 10.84 0.09
C SER A 127 -23.12 11.13 1.15
N LEU A 128 -23.04 12.29 1.81
CA LEU A 128 -24.04 12.82 2.76
C LEU A 128 -25.30 13.45 2.08
N SER A 129 -25.67 13.04 0.87
CA SER A 129 -26.84 13.57 0.15
C SER A 129 -28.11 12.73 0.31
N GLY A 130 -28.20 11.93 1.38
CA GLY A 130 -29.39 11.20 1.77
C GLY A 130 -29.48 11.16 3.29
N ARG A 131 -30.68 11.39 3.83
CA ARG A 131 -30.97 11.26 5.28
C ARG A 131 -30.27 10.02 5.82
N ARG A 132 -29.57 10.16 6.96
CA ARG A 132 -29.07 9.04 7.76
C ARG A 132 -30.25 8.10 8.08
N LYS A 133 -30.54 7.15 7.19
CA LYS A 133 -31.22 5.92 7.56
C LYS A 133 -30.14 5.13 8.27
N GLN A 134 -30.32 4.94 9.56
CA GLN A 134 -29.47 4.19 10.49
C GLN A 134 -29.16 2.73 10.09
N TYR A 135 -29.45 2.31 8.86
CA TYR A 135 -29.46 0.92 8.39
C TYR A 135 -29.21 0.78 6.88
N ASP A 136 -28.41 1.63 6.25
CA ASP A 136 -27.96 1.37 4.87
C ASP A 136 -26.64 0.59 4.91
N LYS A 137 -26.71 -0.70 4.59
CA LYS A 137 -25.65 -1.71 4.79
C LYS A 137 -24.36 -1.46 3.98
N ARG A 138 -24.18 -0.30 3.33
CA ARG A 138 -23.04 0.05 2.45
C ARG A 138 -21.98 0.92 3.12
N ASP A 139 -22.04 1.04 4.44
CA ASP A 139 -20.95 1.53 5.30
C ASP A 139 -19.94 0.38 5.48
N ASP A 140 -18.69 0.35 5.01
CA ASP A 140 -17.85 1.19 4.17
C ASP A 140 -16.86 0.20 3.51
N LEU A 141 -16.81 0.07 2.18
CA LEU A 141 -15.93 -0.92 1.49
C LEU A 141 -14.46 -0.82 1.92
N PHE A 142 -14.06 0.40 2.33
CA PHE A 142 -12.79 0.67 2.95
C PHE A 142 -12.55 -0.11 4.24
N GLU A 143 -13.55 -0.22 5.12
CA GLU A 143 -13.43 -0.97 6.37
C GLU A 143 -13.21 -2.47 6.10
N HIS A 144 -13.94 -3.02 5.12
CA HIS A 144 -13.76 -4.41 4.71
C HIS A 144 -12.39 -4.66 4.08
N TYR A 145 -11.90 -3.72 3.26
CA TYR A 145 -10.53 -3.74 2.76
C TYR A 145 -9.49 -3.76 3.90
N LEU A 146 -9.66 -2.90 4.91
CA LEU A 146 -8.79 -2.89 6.08
C LEU A 146 -8.90 -4.16 6.92
N LYS A 147 -10.09 -4.78 7.04
CA LYS A 147 -10.26 -6.08 7.72
C LYS A 147 -9.40 -7.16 7.06
N VAL A 148 -9.36 -7.20 5.72
CA VAL A 148 -8.46 -8.11 5.00
C VAL A 148 -7.00 -7.81 5.33
N ILE A 149 -6.59 -6.54 5.32
CA ILE A 149 -5.21 -6.15 5.69
C ILE A 149 -4.87 -6.56 7.13
N ARG A 150 -5.79 -6.36 8.10
CA ARG A 150 -5.59 -6.76 9.51
C ARG A 150 -5.34 -8.26 9.66
N VAL A 151 -6.03 -9.08 8.88
CA VAL A 151 -5.93 -10.55 8.93
C VAL A 151 -4.68 -11.03 8.20
N LEU A 152 -4.42 -10.52 6.99
CA LEU A 152 -3.29 -10.97 6.18
C LEU A 152 -1.94 -10.41 6.63
N LYS A 153 -1.94 -9.27 7.35
CA LYS A 153 -0.74 -8.53 7.79
C LYS A 153 0.35 -8.44 6.68
N PRO A 154 0.02 -7.94 5.47
CA PRO A 154 0.98 -7.85 4.38
C PRO A 154 2.10 -6.85 4.70
N LYS A 155 3.25 -6.98 4.04
CA LYS A 155 4.36 -6.03 4.16
C LYS A 155 4.00 -4.66 3.58
N TYR A 156 3.21 -4.66 2.50
CA TYR A 156 2.76 -3.47 1.82
C TYR A 156 1.29 -3.57 1.44
N PHE A 157 0.63 -2.43 1.30
CA PHE A 157 -0.65 -2.37 0.61
C PHE A 157 -0.72 -1.14 -0.30
N VAL A 158 -1.44 -1.26 -1.42
CA VAL A 158 -1.68 -0.17 -2.36
C VAL A 158 -3.18 0.04 -2.51
N MET A 159 -3.66 1.20 -2.10
CA MET A 159 -5.07 1.57 -2.21
C MET A 159 -5.24 2.66 -3.27
N GLU A 160 -5.87 2.31 -4.38
CA GLU A 160 -6.22 3.27 -5.45
C GLU A 160 -7.54 3.97 -5.11
N ASN A 161 -7.60 5.28 -5.39
CA ASN A 161 -8.85 6.03 -5.28
C ASN A 161 -8.81 7.33 -6.08
N VAL A 162 -9.99 7.92 -6.28
CA VAL A 162 -10.14 9.19 -6.97
C VAL A 162 -9.58 10.38 -6.18
N LYS A 163 -9.04 11.39 -6.88
CA LYS A 163 -8.51 12.63 -6.29
C LYS A 163 -9.50 13.34 -5.35
N GLY A 164 -10.80 13.24 -5.66
CA GLY A 164 -11.87 13.82 -4.85
C GLY A 164 -11.97 13.27 -3.43
N LEU A 165 -11.35 12.12 -3.14
CA LEU A 165 -11.28 11.55 -1.80
C LEU A 165 -10.62 12.52 -0.79
N LEU A 166 -9.63 13.29 -1.24
CA LEU A 166 -8.84 14.19 -0.37
C LEU A 166 -9.64 15.40 0.13
N THR A 167 -10.66 15.83 -0.62
CA THR A 167 -11.44 17.04 -0.32
C THR A 167 -12.87 16.73 0.11
N LYS A 168 -13.28 15.45 0.07
CA LYS A 168 -14.63 15.01 0.43
C LYS A 168 -14.92 15.31 1.90
N ASP A 169 -16.12 15.84 2.16
CA ASP A 169 -16.60 16.24 3.49
C ASP A 169 -15.61 17.14 4.25
N GLY A 170 -14.99 18.09 3.52
CA GLY A 170 -14.03 19.03 4.10
C GLY A 170 -12.73 18.38 4.60
N GLY A 171 -12.37 17.20 4.08
CA GLY A 171 -11.13 16.49 4.45
C GLY A 171 -11.31 15.44 5.55
N LYS A 172 -12.48 15.36 6.19
CA LYS A 172 -12.75 14.40 7.27
C LYS A 172 -12.58 12.94 6.85
N ILE A 173 -12.90 12.61 5.59
CA ILE A 173 -12.76 11.25 5.06
C ILE A 173 -11.29 10.83 5.01
N LYS A 174 -10.42 11.72 4.52
CA LYS A 174 -8.97 11.51 4.52
C LYS A 174 -8.45 11.29 5.94
N GLU A 175 -8.87 12.12 6.89
CA GLU A 175 -8.46 12.00 8.30
C GLU A 175 -8.88 10.66 8.91
N ARG A 176 -10.12 10.22 8.65
CA ARG A 176 -10.61 8.91 9.08
C ARG A 176 -9.78 7.77 8.48
N ILE A 177 -9.52 7.80 7.17
CA ILE A 177 -8.71 6.78 6.47
C ILE A 177 -7.31 6.70 7.08
N ILE A 178 -6.63 7.84 7.27
CA ILE A 178 -5.29 7.88 7.88
C ILE A 178 -5.32 7.34 9.30
N LYS A 179 -6.34 7.68 10.09
CA LYS A 179 -6.50 7.17 11.46
C LYS A 179 -6.66 5.65 11.49
N GLU A 180 -7.50 5.09 10.64
CA GLU A 180 -7.70 3.64 10.56
C GLU A 180 -6.46 2.91 10.03
N ILE A 181 -5.72 3.49 9.07
CA ILE A 181 -4.45 2.93 8.62
C ILE A 181 -3.42 2.94 9.76
N ARG A 182 -3.37 4.02 10.56
CA ARG A 182 -2.47 4.09 11.73
C ARG A 182 -2.82 3.04 12.78
N SER A 183 -4.10 2.71 12.95
CA SER A 183 -4.52 1.65 13.88
C SER A 183 -4.17 0.23 13.40
N LEU A 184 -3.71 0.07 12.16
CA LEU A 184 -3.14 -1.18 11.67
C LEU A 184 -1.70 -1.41 12.13
N VAL A 185 -1.00 -0.35 12.52
CA VAL A 185 0.40 -0.45 12.96
C VAL A 185 0.43 -1.16 14.30
N ASP A 186 1.14 -2.27 14.35
CA ASP A 186 1.38 -3.00 15.58
C ASP A 186 2.35 -2.20 16.44
N GLU A 187 1.85 -1.58 17.51
CA GLU A 187 2.67 -0.78 18.43
C GLU A 187 3.78 -1.64 19.09
N GLU A 188 3.57 -2.95 19.21
CA GLU A 188 4.58 -3.88 19.75
C GLU A 188 5.80 -4.01 18.82
N GLU A 189 5.58 -3.94 17.51
CA GLU A 189 6.63 -3.98 16.48
C GLU A 189 7.42 -2.67 16.39
N VAL A 190 6.86 -1.56 16.89
CA VAL A 190 7.56 -0.27 16.93
C VAL A 190 8.80 -0.33 17.85
N TYR A 191 8.78 -1.22 18.84
CA TYR A 191 9.96 -1.50 19.66
C TYR A 191 11.11 -2.08 18.81
N GLN A 192 10.82 -2.98 17.86
CA GLN A 192 11.84 -3.55 16.99
C GLN A 192 12.48 -2.49 16.07
N LEU A 193 11.67 -1.55 15.57
CA LEU A 193 12.17 -0.41 14.81
C LEU A 193 13.07 0.49 15.65
N THR A 194 12.70 0.73 16.91
CA THR A 194 13.50 1.48 17.88
C THR A 194 14.84 0.78 18.16
N GLU A 195 14.83 -0.53 18.36
CA GLU A 195 16.06 -1.31 18.52
C GLU A 195 16.95 -1.26 17.27
N PHE A 196 16.36 -1.36 16.08
CA PHE A 196 17.08 -1.29 14.82
C PHE A 196 17.78 0.06 14.65
N ILE A 197 17.09 1.18 14.93
CA ILE A 197 17.68 2.52 14.91
C ILE A 197 18.80 2.62 15.96
N ALA A 198 18.61 2.09 17.16
CA ALA A 198 19.65 2.07 18.19
C ALA A 198 20.90 1.28 17.76
N LYS A 199 20.73 0.15 17.07
CA LYS A 199 21.83 -0.64 16.49
C LYS A 199 22.55 0.15 15.40
N LEU A 200 21.82 0.82 14.49
CA LEU A 200 22.41 1.68 13.44
C LEU A 200 23.21 2.85 14.03
N LYS A 201 22.74 3.45 15.13
CA LYS A 201 23.48 4.51 15.84
C LYS A 201 24.80 3.99 16.42
N LYS A 202 24.82 2.76 16.95
CA LYS A 202 26.03 2.12 17.49
C LYS A 202 27.04 1.73 16.41
N SER A 203 26.58 1.40 15.19
CA SER A 203 27.44 0.90 14.11
C SER A 203 28.24 1.99 13.35
N LYS A 204 28.38 3.22 13.91
CA LYS A 204 29.27 4.29 13.43
C LYS A 204 28.98 4.86 12.02
N ALA A 205 27.74 5.24 11.73
CA ALA A 205 27.45 6.17 10.63
C ALA A 205 27.36 7.62 11.16
N THR A 206 28.50 8.24 11.49
CA THR A 206 28.58 9.58 12.09
C THR A 206 27.87 10.67 11.27
N GLU A 207 27.78 10.51 9.94
CA GLU A 207 27.09 11.45 9.05
C GLU A 207 25.56 11.40 9.14
N LYS A 208 24.98 10.27 9.54
CA LYS A 208 23.51 10.08 9.58
C LYS A 208 22.93 10.12 10.99
N VAL A 209 23.75 10.31 12.03
CA VAL A 209 23.31 10.31 13.44
C VAL A 209 22.17 11.31 13.66
N PHE A 210 22.28 12.52 13.12
CA PHE A 210 21.20 13.52 13.21
C PHE A 210 19.88 13.02 12.62
N ILE A 211 19.92 12.41 11.43
CA ILE A 211 18.72 11.88 10.76
C ILE A 211 18.12 10.74 11.59
N LEU A 212 18.96 9.85 12.14
CA LEU A 212 18.51 8.76 13.00
C LEU A 212 17.91 9.27 14.32
N ASP A 213 18.43 10.36 14.89
CA ASP A 213 17.85 11.03 16.06
C ASP A 213 16.48 11.64 15.74
N CYS A 214 16.34 12.28 14.58
CA CYS A 214 15.05 12.78 14.09
C CYS A 214 14.03 11.66 13.91
N TYR A 215 14.43 10.50 13.36
CA TYR A 215 13.53 9.35 13.23
C TYR A 215 13.13 8.79 14.60
N GLN A 216 14.08 8.62 15.51
CA GLN A 216 13.78 8.13 16.86
C GLN A 216 12.78 9.04 17.57
N GLN A 217 13.01 10.36 17.56
CA GLN A 217 12.13 11.31 18.23
C GLN A 217 10.73 11.37 17.62
N LYS A 218 10.61 11.18 16.30
CA LYS A 218 9.30 11.05 15.64
C LYS A 218 8.58 9.76 16.01
N ILE A 219 9.31 8.66 16.16
CA ILE A 219 8.74 7.40 16.64
C ILE A 219 8.25 7.59 18.08
N ASP A 220 9.08 8.16 18.95
CA ASP A 220 8.71 8.45 20.35
C ASP A 220 7.45 9.34 20.43
N LEU A 221 7.33 10.34 19.55
CA LEU A 221 6.14 11.21 19.44
C LEU A 221 4.87 10.42 19.08
N GLU A 222 4.97 9.43 18.19
CA GLU A 222 3.81 8.68 17.70
C GLU A 222 3.38 7.58 18.67
N VAL A 223 4.33 6.96 19.39
CA VAL A 223 4.06 5.89 20.37
C VAL A 223 3.70 6.45 21.74
N SER A 224 4.11 7.69 22.06
CA SER A 224 3.85 8.26 23.39
C SER A 224 2.36 8.49 23.65
N VAL A 225 1.93 8.04 24.84
CA VAL A 225 0.60 8.29 25.42
C VAL A 225 0.56 9.62 26.19
N GLU A 226 1.71 10.28 26.38
CA GLU A 226 1.85 11.55 27.08
C GLU A 226 1.55 12.75 26.16
N ASP A 227 1.65 13.97 26.69
CA ASP A 227 1.44 15.18 25.91
C ASP A 227 2.48 15.30 24.77
N LYS A 228 2.00 15.13 23.54
CA LYS A 228 2.79 15.23 22.31
C LYS A 228 3.51 16.57 22.15
N ASN A 229 3.09 17.62 22.87
CA ASN A 229 3.77 18.92 22.85
C ASN A 229 5.22 18.82 23.34
N ILE A 230 5.49 18.05 24.39
CA ILE A 230 6.85 17.91 24.96
C ILE A 230 7.80 17.26 23.93
N PHE A 231 7.33 16.22 23.26
CA PHE A 231 8.09 15.53 22.23
C PHE A 231 8.29 16.40 20.97
N ASN A 232 7.27 17.18 20.60
CA ASN A 232 7.39 18.16 19.51
C ASN A 232 8.42 19.24 19.81
N GLU A 233 8.41 19.83 21.01
CA GLU A 233 9.42 20.82 21.42
C GLU A 233 10.83 20.23 21.39
N LYS A 234 11.00 19.02 21.90
CA LYS A 234 12.29 18.31 21.86
C LYS A 234 12.78 18.04 20.42
N TYR A 235 11.86 17.70 19.52
CA TYR A 235 12.14 17.51 18.10
C TYR A 235 12.59 18.81 17.42
N ILE A 236 11.83 19.89 17.62
CA ILE A 236 12.17 21.22 17.10
C ILE A 236 13.53 21.67 17.64
N GLN A 237 13.77 21.52 18.95
CA GLN A 237 15.03 21.93 19.57
C GLN A 237 16.23 21.15 19.00
N THR A 238 16.06 19.87 18.70
CA THR A 238 17.10 19.04 18.07
C THR A 238 17.45 19.56 16.68
N ILE A 239 16.44 19.91 15.88
CA ILE A 239 16.61 20.52 14.55
C ILE A 239 17.32 21.87 14.65
N GLU A 240 16.87 22.76 15.53
CA GLU A 240 17.48 24.08 15.72
C GLU A 240 18.97 23.97 16.12
N ASN A 241 19.29 23.06 17.04
CA ASN A 241 20.66 22.85 17.48
C ASN A 241 21.56 22.38 16.34
N HIS A 242 21.05 21.51 15.46
CA HIS A 242 21.76 21.07 14.28
C HIS A 242 21.99 22.23 13.29
N PHE A 243 20.96 23.02 13.02
CA PHE A 243 21.08 24.20 12.18
C PHE A 243 22.08 25.22 12.74
N LYS A 244 22.07 25.48 14.05
CA LYS A 244 23.07 26.34 14.72
C LYS A 244 24.50 25.81 14.55
N LEU A 245 24.70 24.49 14.58
CA LEU A 245 26.02 23.89 14.33
C LEU A 245 26.50 24.06 12.89
N ILE A 246 25.60 23.93 11.91
CA ILE A 246 25.91 24.16 10.50
C ILE A 246 26.29 25.63 10.27
N THR A 247 25.48 26.55 10.80
CA THR A 247 25.67 28.00 10.57
C THR A 247 26.87 28.59 11.30
N LYS A 248 27.44 27.90 12.30
CA LYS A 248 28.70 28.29 12.95
C LYS A 248 29.89 28.36 11.98
N LYS A 249 29.89 27.55 10.91
CA LYS A 249 30.97 27.54 9.90
C LYS A 249 30.83 28.64 8.85
N VAL A 250 29.71 29.36 8.84
CA VAL A 250 29.43 30.44 7.89
C VAL A 250 30.11 31.73 8.37
N ASP A 251 30.67 32.48 7.42
CA ASP A 251 31.27 33.79 7.67
C ASP A 251 30.30 34.72 8.42
N TYR A 252 30.84 35.48 9.38
CA TYR A 252 30.03 36.30 10.26
C TYR A 252 29.23 37.37 9.52
N LYS A 253 29.80 38.02 8.48
CA LYS A 253 29.07 39.01 7.68
C LYS A 253 27.92 38.37 6.94
N VAL A 254 28.17 37.23 6.29
CA VAL A 254 27.13 36.46 5.58
C VAL A 254 26.03 36.02 6.54
N SER A 255 26.38 35.59 7.76
CA SER A 255 25.41 35.17 8.76
C SER A 255 24.47 36.29 9.25
N LYS A 256 24.84 37.57 9.08
CA LYS A 256 23.98 38.71 9.43
C LYS A 256 23.19 39.25 8.24
N SER A 257 23.70 39.13 7.03
CA SER A 257 23.04 39.69 5.84
C SER A 257 22.13 38.70 5.13
N ASP A 258 22.39 37.40 5.22
CA ASP A 258 21.57 36.37 4.58
C ASP A 258 20.34 36.05 5.42
N VAL A 259 19.15 36.32 4.87
CA VAL A 259 17.85 36.10 5.52
C VAL A 259 17.60 34.64 5.92
N ASN A 260 18.21 33.68 5.22
CA ASN A 260 18.04 32.25 5.50
C ASN A 260 18.93 31.77 6.65
N ILE A 261 19.97 32.54 7.00
CA ILE A 261 21.00 32.15 7.98
C ILE A 261 20.87 32.99 9.26
N ASN A 262 20.47 34.25 9.13
CA ASN A 262 20.38 35.20 10.24
C ASN A 262 19.40 34.73 11.32
N THR A 263 18.19 34.33 10.93
CA THR A 263 17.14 33.80 11.81
C THR A 263 17.53 32.52 12.55
N ILE A 264 18.46 31.75 11.98
CA ILE A 264 18.94 30.49 12.56
C ILE A 264 20.04 30.74 13.61
N ARG A 265 20.96 31.68 13.33
CA ARG A 265 22.15 31.90 14.17
C ARG A 265 21.89 32.91 15.29
N HIS A 266 21.02 33.90 15.07
CA HIS A 266 20.85 35.04 15.96
C HIS A 266 19.47 35.10 16.66
N GLY A 267 18.56 34.19 16.32
CA GLY A 267 17.18 34.14 16.85
C GLY A 267 16.25 35.07 16.09
#